data_AF-A0A522RGR8-F1
#
_entry.id   AF-A0A522RGR8-F1
#
_cell.length_a   1.000
_cell.length_b   1.000
_cell.length_c   1.000
_cell.angle_alpha   90.00
_cell.angle_beta   90.00
_cell.angle_gamma   90.00
#
_symmetry.space_group_name_H-M   'P 1'
#
loop_
_entity.id
_entity.type
_entity.pdbx_description
1 polymer ?
#
loop_
_entity_poly.entity_id
_entity_poly.type
_entity_poly.pdbx_seq_one_letter_code
_entity_poly.pdbx_strand_id
1 'polypeptide(L)'
;MKNSTVKNDYHSNISVNVSAEKTFHAINKVSDWWAQNVTGKSEKLHDTFRVNFGKTYVDFKITEMVPDERIVWLVTDCYLDWISNKKEWRGTSMVFDITSKGNT
;
A
#
# COMPACT_ATOMS: atom_id res chain seq x y z
N MET A 1 25.50 -4.40 20.98
CA MET A 1 24.33 -3.61 21.37
C MET A 1 23.55 -3.28 20.11
N LYS A 2 22.33 -3.82 19.95
CA LYS A 2 21.46 -3.45 18.81
C LYS A 2 20.69 -2.21 19.25
N ASN A 3 21.03 -1.05 18.69
CA ASN A 3 20.20 0.13 18.82
C ASN A 3 18.91 -0.14 18.05
N SER A 4 17.84 -0.50 18.75
CA SER A 4 16.50 -0.48 18.17
C SER A 4 16.09 0.98 18.04
N THR A 5 16.31 1.55 16.86
CA THR A 5 15.69 2.80 16.45
C THR A 5 14.17 2.63 16.55
N VAL A 6 13.51 3.46 17.34
CA VAL A 6 12.04 3.47 17.41
C VAL A 6 11.52 3.80 16.00
N LYS A 7 10.84 2.84 15.38
CA LYS A 7 10.25 2.98 14.06
C LYS A 7 8.91 3.71 14.22
N ASN A 8 8.87 4.99 13.89
CA ASN A 8 7.65 5.79 13.94
C ASN A 8 6.80 5.51 12.70
N ASP A 9 6.05 4.41 12.73
CA ASP A 9 5.09 4.05 11.68
C ASP A 9 3.81 4.90 11.82
N TYR A 10 3.32 5.46 10.71
CA TYR A 10 2.06 6.19 10.67
C TYR A 10 0.87 5.22 10.52
N HIS A 11 -0.17 5.41 11.34
CA HIS A 11 -1.39 4.61 11.31
C HIS A 11 -2.62 5.53 11.35
N SER A 12 -3.66 5.19 10.59
CA SER A 12 -4.95 5.86 10.62
C SER A 12 -6.06 4.88 10.23
N ASN A 13 -7.29 5.16 10.68
CA ASN A 13 -8.44 4.31 10.46
C ASN A 13 -9.57 5.09 9.76
N ILE A 14 -10.22 4.45 8.81
CA ILE A 14 -11.45 4.95 8.17
C ILE A 14 -12.55 3.89 8.29
N SER A 15 -13.80 4.33 8.48
CA SER A 15 -14.97 3.43 8.48
C SER A 15 -15.80 3.66 7.23
N VAL A 16 -16.17 2.59 6.56
CA VAL A 16 -17.02 2.61 5.35
C VAL A 16 -18.18 1.62 5.50
N ASN A 17 -19.32 1.93 4.88
CA ASN A 17 -20.49 1.04 4.89
C ASN A 17 -20.44 0.05 3.72
N VAL A 18 -19.41 -0.80 3.71
CA VAL A 18 -19.10 -1.78 2.65
C VAL A 18 -18.59 -3.05 3.32
N SER A 19 -18.82 -4.23 2.72
CA SER A 19 -18.30 -5.49 3.26
C SER A 19 -16.76 -5.56 3.20
N ALA A 20 -16.16 -6.39 4.05
CA ALA A 20 -14.72 -6.64 4.04
C ALA A 20 -14.25 -7.13 2.66
N GLU A 21 -14.97 -8.08 2.05
CA GLU A 21 -14.72 -8.59 0.70
C GLU A 21 -14.67 -7.49 -0.37
N LYS A 22 -15.69 -6.64 -0.42
CA LYS A 22 -15.72 -5.55 -1.40
C LYS A 22 -14.63 -4.52 -1.16
N THR A 23 -14.29 -4.27 0.12
CA THR A 23 -13.19 -3.38 0.50
C THR A 23 -11.85 -3.95 0.06
N PHE A 24 -11.61 -5.24 0.31
CA PHE A 24 -10.41 -5.96 -0.11
C PHE A 24 -10.24 -5.93 -1.62
N HIS A 25 -11.30 -6.21 -2.38
CA HIS A 25 -11.27 -6.14 -3.83
C HIS A 25 -11.01 -4.73 -4.36
N ALA A 26 -11.62 -3.71 -3.74
CA ALA A 26 -11.45 -2.32 -4.14
C ALA A 26 -10.00 -1.83 -3.91
N ILE A 27 -9.39 -2.17 -2.78
CA ILE A 27 -7.99 -1.80 -2.48
C ILE A 27 -7.04 -2.35 -3.57
N ASN A 28 -7.23 -3.61 -3.98
CA ASN A 28 -6.40 -4.28 -4.97
C ASN A 28 -6.61 -3.78 -6.41
N LYS A 29 -7.64 -2.97 -6.68
CA LYS A 29 -7.90 -2.34 -7.97
C LYS A 29 -7.35 -0.92 -8.00
N VAL A 30 -6.03 -0.79 -7.92
CA VAL A 30 -5.33 0.49 -7.68
C VAL A 30 -5.67 1.56 -8.73
N SER A 31 -5.84 1.17 -9.99
CA SER A 31 -6.20 2.08 -11.09
C SER A 31 -7.59 2.69 -10.95
N ASP A 32 -8.49 2.04 -10.21
CA ASP A 32 -9.91 2.43 -10.15
C ASP A 32 -10.14 3.55 -9.12
N TRP A 33 -9.22 3.75 -8.17
CA TRP A 33 -9.43 4.71 -7.07
C TRP A 33 -8.22 5.60 -6.74
N TRP A 34 -6.97 5.11 -6.87
CA TRP A 34 -5.82 5.87 -6.37
C TRP A 34 -5.19 6.75 -7.46
N ALA A 35 -4.92 6.18 -8.63
CA ALA A 35 -4.22 6.88 -9.69
C ALA A 35 -4.65 6.38 -11.08
N GLN A 36 -4.73 7.28 -12.05
CA GLN A 36 -5.02 6.93 -13.44
C GLN A 36 -3.82 6.29 -14.14
N ASN A 37 -2.59 6.71 -13.79
CA ASN A 37 -1.36 6.20 -14.41
C ASN A 37 -0.73 5.12 -13.53
N VAL A 38 -1.27 3.91 -13.65
CA VAL A 38 -0.75 2.70 -13.03
C VAL A 38 -0.29 1.74 -14.11
N THR A 39 0.91 1.18 -13.97
CA THR A 39 1.41 0.11 -14.85
C THR A 39 1.69 -1.15 -14.03
N GLY A 40 1.58 -2.32 -14.66
CA GLY A 40 1.72 -3.61 -13.98
C GLY A 40 0.40 -4.16 -13.45
N LYS A 41 0.45 -5.01 -12.43
CA LYS A 41 -0.72 -5.66 -11.82
C LYS A 41 -0.71 -5.43 -10.31
N SER A 42 -1.88 -5.40 -9.69
CA SER A 42 -2.04 -5.12 -8.26
C SER A 42 -3.06 -6.03 -7.58
N GLU A 43 -3.41 -7.16 -8.19
CA GLU A 43 -4.58 -7.96 -7.77
C GLU A 43 -4.20 -9.26 -7.07
N LYS A 44 -2.97 -9.74 -7.24
CA LYS A 44 -2.52 -11.04 -6.72
C LYS A 44 -1.26 -10.90 -5.88
N LEU A 45 -1.07 -11.85 -4.97
CA LEU A 45 0.18 -11.99 -4.25
C LEU A 45 1.37 -12.05 -5.23
N HIS A 46 2.43 -11.30 -4.91
CA HIS A 46 3.63 -11.12 -5.73
C HIS A 46 3.47 -10.30 -7.01
N ASP A 47 2.28 -9.82 -7.33
CA ASP A 47 2.13 -8.82 -8.38
C ASP A 47 2.96 -7.58 -8.06
N THR A 48 3.44 -6.94 -9.12
CA THR A 48 4.19 -5.68 -9.06
C THR A 48 3.50 -4.64 -9.91
N PHE A 49 3.42 -3.42 -9.38
CA PHE A 49 2.86 -2.28 -10.09
C PHE A 49 3.63 -1.01 -9.77
N ARG A 50 3.55 -0.05 -10.70
CA ARG A 50 4.07 1.30 -10.54
C ARG A 50 2.91 2.27 -10.52
N VAL A 51 2.91 3.18 -9.55
CA VAL A 51 2.04 4.37 -9.53
C VAL A 51 2.86 5.57 -9.96
N ASN A 52 2.36 6.35 -10.92
CA ASN A 52 3.04 7.55 -11.42
C ASN A 52 2.22 8.81 -11.16
N PHE A 53 2.88 9.85 -10.67
CA PHE A 53 2.35 11.21 -10.50
C PHE A 53 3.31 12.23 -11.10
N GLY A 54 3.18 12.48 -12.41
CA GLY A 54 4.08 13.39 -13.13
C GLY A 54 5.53 12.87 -13.12
N LYS A 55 6.43 13.61 -12.46
CA LYS A 55 7.84 13.21 -12.30
C LYS A 55 8.05 12.14 -11.22
N THR A 56 7.10 12.00 -10.31
CA THR A 56 7.18 11.04 -9.21
C THR A 56 6.69 9.67 -9.63
N TYR A 57 7.39 8.63 -9.18
CA TYR A 57 6.89 7.25 -9.24
C TYR A 57 7.13 6.49 -7.94
N VAL A 58 6.31 5.47 -7.70
CA VAL A 58 6.53 4.48 -6.64
C VAL A 58 6.25 3.10 -7.20
N ASP A 59 7.23 2.21 -7.06
CA ASP A 59 7.14 0.80 -7.41
C ASP A 59 6.77 -0.02 -6.18
N PHE A 60 5.77 -0.87 -6.35
CA PHE A 60 5.23 -1.72 -5.31
C PHE A 60 5.35 -3.19 -5.69
N LYS A 61 5.50 -4.03 -4.67
CA LYS A 61 5.27 -5.48 -4.75
C LYS A 61 4.29 -5.89 -3.65
N ILE A 62 3.30 -6.70 -4.02
CA ILE A 62 2.40 -7.31 -3.03
C ILE A 62 3.15 -8.44 -2.33
N THR A 63 3.38 -8.26 -1.03
CA THR A 63 4.19 -9.18 -0.20
C THR A 63 3.37 -10.02 0.76
N GLU A 64 2.19 -9.53 1.18
CA GLU A 64 1.20 -10.29 1.92
C GLU A 64 -0.19 -10.01 1.34
N MET A 65 -1.04 -11.03 1.35
CA MET A 65 -2.42 -10.96 0.88
C MET A 65 -3.23 -12.03 1.60
N VAL A 66 -4.02 -11.61 2.59
CA VAL A 66 -4.98 -12.44 3.32
C VAL A 66 -6.38 -11.95 2.93
N PRO A 67 -7.19 -12.76 2.23
CA PRO A 67 -8.51 -12.36 1.77
C PRO A 67 -9.32 -11.72 2.89
N ASP A 68 -9.94 -10.57 2.58
CA ASP A 68 -10.86 -9.82 3.45
C ASP A 68 -10.27 -9.26 4.76
N GLU A 69 -8.97 -9.46 4.99
CA GLU A 69 -8.31 -9.13 6.25
C GLU A 69 -7.10 -8.21 6.08
N ARG A 70 -6.18 -8.52 5.17
CA ARG A 70 -4.89 -7.82 5.12
C ARG A 70 -4.23 -7.80 3.75
N ILE A 71 -3.62 -6.66 3.42
CA ILE A 71 -2.82 -6.47 2.21
C ILE A 71 -1.55 -5.68 2.55
N VAL A 72 -0.38 -6.13 2.10
CA VAL A 72 0.89 -5.41 2.30
C VAL A 72 1.59 -5.15 0.97
N TRP A 73 1.79 -3.87 0.65
CA TRP A 73 2.53 -3.39 -0.51
C TRP A 73 3.91 -2.89 -0.08
N LEU A 74 4.96 -3.62 -0.45
CA LEU A 74 6.35 -3.20 -0.22
C LEU A 74 6.76 -2.20 -1.31
N VAL A 75 7.32 -1.06 -0.93
CA VAL A 75 7.94 -0.12 -1.85
C VAL A 75 9.32 -0.65 -2.26
N THR A 76 9.43 -1.15 -3.50
CA THR A 76 10.67 -1.72 -4.03
C THR A 76 11.61 -0.66 -4.59
N ASP A 77 11.05 0.42 -5.15
CA ASP A 77 11.78 1.61 -5.59
C ASP A 77 10.83 2.82 -5.65
N CYS A 78 11.37 4.04 -5.65
CA CYS A 78 10.56 5.25 -5.82
C CYS A 78 11.39 6.42 -6.34
N TYR A 79 10.76 7.44 -6.88
CA TYR A 79 11.37 8.76 -7.03
C TYR A 79 10.36 9.79 -6.57
N LEU A 80 10.69 10.51 -5.51
CA LEU A 80 9.81 11.43 -4.82
C LEU A 80 10.34 12.86 -5.01
N ASP A 81 9.86 13.55 -6.05
CA ASP A 81 10.47 14.80 -6.53
C ASP A 81 10.35 15.97 -5.54
N TRP A 82 9.42 15.91 -4.59
CA TRP A 82 9.16 16.96 -3.58
C TRP A 82 9.96 16.86 -2.27
N ILE A 83 10.71 15.79 -2.01
CA ILE A 83 11.50 15.61 -0.76
C ILE A 83 13.00 15.58 -1.03
N SER A 84 13.86 15.83 -0.02
CA SER A 84 15.32 15.83 -0.22
C SER A 84 15.87 14.44 -0.54
N ASN A 85 15.47 13.41 0.21
CA ASN A 85 15.82 12.03 -0.10
C ASN A 85 14.82 11.43 -1.09
N LYS A 86 15.13 11.46 -2.39
CA LYS A 86 14.22 10.99 -3.45
C LYS A 86 13.81 9.51 -3.34
N LYS A 87 14.55 8.72 -2.54
CA LYS A 87 14.36 7.29 -2.31
C LYS A 87 13.85 7.00 -0.90
N GLU A 88 13.35 8.00 -0.16
CA GLU A 88 13.00 7.87 1.26
C GLU A 88 12.03 6.72 1.55
N TRP A 89 11.06 6.47 0.67
CA TRP A 89 10.09 5.39 0.87
C TRP A 89 10.61 4.00 0.48
N ARG A 90 11.78 3.88 -0.16
CA ARG A 90 12.29 2.57 -0.58
C ARG A 90 12.53 1.68 0.65
N GLY A 91 11.91 0.50 0.64
CA GLY A 91 11.97 -0.46 1.75
C GLY A 91 10.93 -0.24 2.85
N THR A 92 10.05 0.76 2.72
CA THR A 92 8.85 0.87 3.56
C THR A 92 7.70 0.06 2.98
N SER A 93 6.65 -0.15 3.77
CA SER A 93 5.45 -0.86 3.32
C SER A 93 4.20 -0.04 3.58
N MET A 94 3.25 -0.11 2.65
CA MET A 94 1.88 0.33 2.87
C MET A 94 1.05 -0.88 3.28
N VAL A 95 0.39 -0.79 4.44
CA VAL A 95 -0.35 -1.88 5.07
C VAL A 95 -1.82 -1.49 5.15
N PHE A 96 -2.68 -2.37 4.67
CA PHE A 96 -4.12 -2.25 4.83
C PHE A 96 -4.60 -3.41 5.69
N ASP A 97 -5.12 -3.09 6.87
CA ASP A 97 -5.86 -4.02 7.72
C ASP A 97 -7.35 -3.71 7.58
N ILE A 98 -8.15 -4.76 7.34
CA ILE A 98 -9.59 -4.68 7.09
C ILE A 98 -10.29 -5.41 8.22
N THR A 99 -11.18 -4.69 8.91
CA THR A 99 -11.96 -5.24 10.02
C THR A 99 -13.43 -4.89 9.84
N SER A 100 -14.33 -5.86 10.02
CA SER A 100 -15.77 -5.62 10.05
C SER A 100 -16.20 -5.03 11.39
N LYS A 101 -16.99 -3.93 11.39
CA LYS A 101 -17.66 -3.44 12.60
C LYS A 101 -18.68 -4.50 13.06
N GLY A 102 -18.43 -5.12 14.21
CA GLY A 102 -19.29 -6.15 14.80
C GLY A 102 -18.56 -7.42 15.27
N ASN A 103 -17.27 -7.58 14.97
CA ASN A 103 -16.43 -8.68 15.46
C ASN A 103 -15.51 -8.26 16.61
N THR A 104 -16.11 -7.72 17.69
CA THR A 104 -15.49 -7.62 19.03
C THR A 104 -16.47 -8.14 20.05
#